data_AF-A0A947B697-F1
#
_entry.id   AF-A0A947B697-F1
#
_cell.length_a   1.000
_cell.length_b   1.000
_cell.length_c   1.000
_cell.angle_alpha   90.00
_cell.angle_beta   90.00
_cell.angle_gamma   90.00
#
_symmetry.space_group_name_H-M   'P 1'
#
loop_
_entity.id
_entity.type
_entity.pdbx_description
1 polymer ?
#
loop_
_entity_poly.entity_id
_entity_poly.type
_entity_poly.pdbx_seq_one_letter_code
_entity_poly.pdbx_strand_id
1 'polypeptide(L)'
;MRVDTDRFSFDFSNALDAFVFDEIDKNKSTYHGQPMKAVDIVAEFDETYLYVEIKDYGDPGMYDEALADSDDEIGTKRDHFKWLRGYLKYKYRDSYLFRHAEHKVDKPIHYICLLTFDNALNTRMQKELSRELPVGKKSKRWKQAIVESCHVVNIDRWNANFPKWPVSRISASVA
;
A
#
# COMPACT_ATOMS: atom_id res chain seq x y z
N MET A 1 10.50 6.99 13.53
CA MET A 1 10.29 8.14 12.62
C MET A 1 8.81 8.25 12.34
N ARG A 2 8.22 9.41 12.63
CA ARG A 2 6.77 9.60 12.49
C ARG A 2 6.42 10.17 11.12
N VAL A 3 5.44 9.55 10.46
CA VAL A 3 4.89 10.01 9.17
C VAL A 3 3.38 10.13 9.30
N ASP A 4 2.86 11.33 9.03
CA ASP A 4 1.45 11.65 9.10
C ASP A 4 0.94 11.95 7.68
N THR A 5 0.00 11.15 7.16
CA THR A 5 -0.62 11.31 5.82
C THR A 5 -1.98 10.62 5.76
N ASP A 6 -2.85 11.04 4.85
CA ASP A 6 -4.18 10.44 4.61
C ASP A 6 -5.07 10.25 5.86
N ARG A 7 -4.91 11.10 6.88
CA ARG A 7 -5.57 11.02 8.21
C ARG A 7 -5.06 9.89 9.11
N PHE A 8 -3.89 9.33 8.81
CA PHE A 8 -3.20 8.33 9.62
C PHE A 8 -1.83 8.83 10.07
N SER A 9 -1.41 8.34 11.23
CA SER A 9 -0.08 8.56 11.78
C SER A 9 0.60 7.21 11.99
N PHE A 10 1.78 7.06 11.40
CA PHE A 10 2.64 5.89 11.50
C PHE A 10 3.90 6.24 12.27
N ASP A 11 4.36 5.34 13.14
CA ASP A 11 5.69 5.45 13.78
C ASP A 11 6.64 4.36 13.31
N PHE A 12 7.44 4.63 12.29
CA PHE A 12 8.52 3.74 11.85
C PHE A 12 9.76 3.90 12.75
N SER A 13 9.64 3.50 14.01
CA SER A 13 10.58 3.79 15.11
C SER A 13 12.06 3.51 14.79
N ASN A 14 12.36 2.46 14.03
CA ASN A 14 13.71 2.04 13.63
C ASN A 14 14.01 2.19 12.13
N ALA A 15 13.25 3.03 11.41
CA ALA A 15 13.58 3.33 10.03
C ALA A 15 14.80 4.25 9.94
N LEU A 16 15.63 4.03 8.92
CA LEU A 16 16.71 4.92 8.49
C LEU A 16 16.13 6.20 7.86
N ASP A 17 15.01 6.05 7.15
CA ASP A 17 14.25 7.14 6.56
C ASP A 17 12.78 6.71 6.41
N ALA A 18 11.85 7.65 6.53
CA ALA A 18 10.43 7.41 6.29
C ALA A 18 9.74 8.72 5.91
N PHE A 19 9.04 8.72 4.78
CA PHE A 19 8.49 9.95 4.21
C PHE A 19 7.28 9.69 3.31
N VAL A 20 6.48 10.73 3.10
CA VAL A 20 5.37 10.74 2.14
C VAL A 20 5.97 10.67 0.73
N PHE A 21 5.65 9.61 0.01
CA PHE A 21 6.28 9.28 -1.28
C PHE A 21 5.47 9.79 -2.46
N ASP A 22 4.15 9.93 -2.33
CA ASP A 22 3.31 10.61 -3.33
C ASP A 22 3.20 12.12 -3.07
N GLU A 23 4.27 12.71 -2.55
CA GLU A 23 4.34 14.12 -2.17
C GLU A 23 3.86 15.05 -3.30
N ILE A 24 3.05 16.04 -2.94
CA ILE A 24 2.46 17.00 -3.87
C ILE A 24 3.05 18.41 -3.71
N ASP A 25 3.67 18.70 -2.56
CA ASP A 25 4.36 19.96 -2.33
C ASP A 25 5.69 19.98 -3.08
N LYS A 26 5.72 20.77 -4.15
CA LYS A 26 6.88 20.94 -5.06
C LYS A 26 8.13 21.47 -4.37
N ASN A 27 8.02 22.02 -3.16
CA ASN A 27 9.15 22.57 -2.43
C ASN A 27 9.87 21.52 -1.58
N LYS A 28 9.29 20.32 -1.41
CA LYS A 28 9.92 19.23 -0.66
C LYS A 28 10.80 18.38 -1.56
N SER A 29 11.90 17.91 -1.01
CA SER A 29 12.87 17.06 -1.71
C SER A 29 12.31 15.69 -2.13
N THR A 30 11.19 15.28 -1.55
CA THR A 30 10.50 14.02 -1.84
C THR A 30 9.50 14.15 -3.00
N TYR A 31 9.29 15.35 -3.55
CA TYR A 31 8.46 15.57 -4.72
C TYR A 31 9.11 15.03 -6.00
N HIS A 32 8.44 14.12 -6.70
CA HIS A 32 8.99 13.48 -7.89
C HIS A 32 8.85 14.30 -9.19
N GLY A 33 7.82 15.15 -9.32
CA GLY A 33 7.59 15.93 -10.55
C GLY A 33 7.25 15.13 -11.81
N GLN A 34 6.81 13.87 -11.67
CA GLN A 34 6.51 12.95 -12.77
C GLN A 34 5.04 12.48 -12.73
N PRO A 35 4.45 12.04 -13.86
CA PRO A 35 3.03 11.73 -13.96
C PRO A 35 2.63 10.33 -13.48
N MET A 36 3.58 9.52 -13.00
CA MET A 36 3.33 8.15 -12.56
C MET A 36 2.67 8.12 -11.18
N LYS A 37 2.01 7.01 -10.84
CA LYS A 37 1.45 6.83 -9.51
C LYS A 37 2.56 6.52 -8.49
N ALA A 38 2.38 6.91 -7.25
CA ALA A 38 3.31 6.60 -6.17
C ALA A 38 2.52 6.10 -4.96
N VAL A 39 3.04 5.12 -4.23
CA VAL A 39 2.49 4.73 -2.93
C VAL A 39 2.56 5.93 -1.98
N ASP A 40 1.71 5.95 -0.96
CA ASP A 40 1.61 7.13 -0.09
C ASP A 40 2.85 7.29 0.82
N ILE A 41 3.46 6.19 1.28
CA ILE A 41 4.67 6.23 2.13
C ILE A 41 5.72 5.23 1.65
N VAL A 42 6.99 5.64 1.71
CA VAL A 42 8.14 4.73 1.69
C VAL A 42 8.90 4.85 3.01
N ALA A 43 9.21 3.72 3.62
CA ALA A 43 10.11 3.62 4.76
C ALA A 43 11.30 2.72 4.42
N GLU A 44 12.51 3.21 4.69
CA GLU A 44 13.77 2.50 4.50
C GLU A 44 14.29 2.00 5.85
N PHE A 45 14.68 0.73 5.90
CA PHE A 45 15.35 0.10 7.03
C PHE A 45 16.71 -0.42 6.57
N ASP A 46 17.53 -0.90 7.50
CA ASP A 46 18.84 -1.47 7.17
C ASP A 46 18.75 -2.59 6.13
N GLU A 47 17.78 -3.49 6.30
CA GLU A 47 17.67 -4.72 5.50
C GLU A 47 16.51 -4.74 4.50
N THR A 48 15.62 -3.74 4.52
CA THR A 48 14.40 -3.79 3.71
C THR A 48 13.81 -2.42 3.43
N TYR A 49 12.95 -2.34 2.42
CA TYR A 49 12.05 -1.22 2.16
C TYR A 49 10.61 -1.64 2.45
N LEU A 50 9.83 -0.74 3.06
CA LEU A 50 8.38 -0.84 3.13
C LEU A 50 7.76 0.18 2.19
N TYR A 51 6.90 -0.30 1.29
CA TYR A 51 6.03 0.55 0.48
C TYR A 51 4.63 0.43 1.04
N VAL A 52 4.04 1.56 1.41
CA VAL A 52 2.74 1.59 2.10
C VAL A 52 1.75 2.41 1.30
N GLU A 53 0.63 1.78 0.95
CA GLU A 53 -0.52 2.44 0.32
C GLU A 53 -1.71 2.40 1.28
N ILE A 54 -2.42 3.50 1.40
CA ILE A 54 -3.49 3.76 2.34
C ILE A 54 -4.76 4.05 1.55
N LYS A 55 -5.84 3.35 1.90
CA LYS A 55 -7.19 3.73 1.45
C LYS A 55 -8.19 3.60 2.58
N ASP A 56 -8.82 4.72 2.88
CA ASP A 56 -9.88 4.85 3.87
C ASP A 56 -11.23 4.94 3.15
N TYR A 57 -11.81 3.78 2.89
CA TYR A 57 -13.13 3.68 2.27
C TYR A 57 -14.21 3.83 3.33
N GLY A 58 -15.11 4.79 3.12
CA GLY A 58 -16.29 5.01 3.97
C GLY A 58 -17.38 3.95 3.78
N ASP A 59 -17.41 3.29 2.63
CA ASP A 59 -18.32 2.17 2.35
C ASP A 59 -17.56 1.00 1.68
N PRO A 60 -16.97 0.11 2.50
CA PRO A 60 -16.37 -1.14 2.03
C PRO A 60 -17.32 -2.05 1.24
N GLY A 61 -18.64 -1.95 1.49
CA GLY A 61 -19.64 -2.82 0.90
C GLY A 61 -19.78 -2.67 -0.61
N MET A 62 -19.31 -1.55 -1.18
CA MET A 62 -19.23 -1.35 -2.64
C MET A 62 -18.23 -2.26 -3.36
N TYR A 63 -17.36 -2.95 -2.62
CA TYR A 63 -16.30 -3.81 -3.16
C TYR A 63 -16.55 -5.30 -2.89
N ASP A 64 -17.61 -5.64 -2.17
CA ASP A 64 -17.91 -7.02 -1.76
C ASP A 64 -19.13 -7.59 -2.49
N GLU A 65 -18.87 -8.44 -3.48
CA GLU A 65 -19.91 -9.20 -4.20
C GLU A 65 -20.80 -10.04 -3.27
N ALA A 66 -20.32 -10.44 -2.09
CA ALA A 66 -21.12 -11.20 -1.13
C ALA A 66 -22.26 -10.37 -0.50
N LEU A 67 -22.21 -9.05 -0.63
CA LEU A 67 -23.20 -8.09 -0.12
C LEU A 67 -24.08 -7.52 -1.24
N ALA A 68 -24.17 -8.18 -2.40
CA ALA A 68 -25.01 -7.74 -3.50
C ALA A 68 -26.41 -8.36 -3.39
N ASP A 69 -27.44 -7.56 -3.64
CA ASP A 69 -28.86 -7.97 -3.59
C ASP A 69 -29.42 -8.30 -4.99
N SER A 70 -28.63 -8.10 -6.06
CA SER A 70 -29.02 -8.39 -7.45
C SER A 70 -27.82 -8.71 -8.34
N ASP A 71 -28.07 -9.35 -9.49
CA ASP A 71 -27.02 -9.68 -10.48
C ASP A 71 -26.32 -8.44 -11.05
N ASP A 72 -27.06 -7.35 -11.27
CA ASP A 72 -26.50 -6.07 -11.74
C ASP A 72 -25.54 -5.47 -10.68
N GLU A 73 -25.91 -5.60 -9.40
CA GLU A 73 -25.07 -5.15 -8.29
C GLU A 73 -23.82 -6.03 -8.13
N ILE A 74 -23.92 -7.35 -8.34
CA ILE A 74 -22.75 -8.25 -8.41
C ILE A 74 -21.76 -7.75 -9.46
N GLY A 75 -22.25 -7.42 -10.67
CA GLY A 75 -21.43 -6.89 -11.75
C GLY A 75 -20.70 -5.61 -11.33
N THR A 76 -21.43 -4.67 -10.74
CA THR A 76 -20.89 -3.39 -10.28
C THR A 76 -19.81 -3.55 -9.19
N LYS A 77 -20.10 -4.32 -8.13
CA LYS A 77 -19.13 -4.55 -7.04
C LYS A 77 -17.89 -5.29 -7.51
N ARG A 78 -18.05 -6.24 -8.43
CA ARG A 78 -16.94 -6.94 -9.08
C ARG A 78 -16.05 -5.96 -9.84
N ASP A 79 -16.62 -5.00 -10.56
CA ASP A 79 -15.86 -4.02 -11.32
C ASP A 79 -15.16 -3.01 -10.42
N HIS A 80 -15.80 -2.57 -9.33
CA HIS A 80 -15.13 -1.79 -8.28
C HIS A 80 -13.94 -2.53 -7.67
N PHE A 81 -14.10 -3.81 -7.34
CA PHE A 81 -13.02 -4.65 -6.82
C PHE A 81 -11.87 -4.80 -7.83
N LYS A 82 -12.18 -5.08 -9.10
CA LYS A 82 -11.17 -5.16 -10.17
C LYS A 82 -10.43 -3.84 -10.35
N TRP A 83 -11.16 -2.72 -10.34
CA TRP A 83 -10.59 -1.38 -10.45
C TRP A 83 -9.61 -1.13 -9.30
N LEU A 84 -10.01 -1.41 -8.06
CA LEU A 84 -9.17 -1.21 -6.88
C LEU A 84 -7.91 -2.08 -6.93
N ARG A 85 -8.05 -3.37 -7.27
CA ARG A 85 -6.91 -4.26 -7.48
C ARG A 85 -5.95 -3.72 -8.54
N GLY A 86 -6.49 -3.21 -9.66
CA GLY A 86 -5.70 -2.57 -10.70
C GLY A 86 -4.97 -1.33 -10.18
N TYR A 87 -5.68 -0.47 -9.46
CA TYR A 87 -5.15 0.74 -8.87
C TYR A 87 -3.97 0.46 -7.92
N LEU A 88 -4.15 -0.43 -6.95
CA LEU A 88 -3.11 -0.82 -5.97
C LEU A 88 -1.90 -1.48 -6.64
N LYS A 89 -2.12 -2.27 -7.69
CA LYS A 89 -1.04 -2.85 -8.50
C LYS A 89 -0.18 -1.78 -9.16
N TYR A 90 -0.79 -0.76 -9.77
CA TYR A 90 -0.06 0.29 -10.46
C TYR A 90 0.65 1.22 -9.49
N LYS A 91 0.03 1.57 -8.35
CA LYS A 91 0.70 2.28 -7.24
C LYS A 91 2.04 1.63 -6.88
N TYR A 92 2.05 0.31 -6.70
CA TYR A 92 3.28 -0.42 -6.43
C TYR A 92 4.29 -0.39 -7.58
N ARG A 93 3.85 -0.77 -8.80
CA ARG A 93 4.76 -0.92 -9.96
C ARG A 93 5.44 0.39 -10.32
N ASP A 94 4.70 1.48 -10.31
CA ASP A 94 5.23 2.80 -10.61
C ASP A 94 6.19 3.27 -9.50
N SER A 95 5.89 2.99 -8.23
CA SER A 95 6.80 3.27 -7.12
C SER A 95 8.11 2.50 -7.22
N TYR A 96 8.06 1.23 -7.63
CA TYR A 96 9.26 0.46 -7.93
C TYR A 96 10.09 1.11 -9.04
N LEU A 97 9.46 1.66 -10.09
CA LEU A 97 10.18 2.35 -11.17
C LEU A 97 10.87 3.63 -10.68
N PHE A 98 10.19 4.43 -9.86
CA PHE A 98 10.80 5.61 -9.21
C PHE A 98 12.05 5.20 -8.42
N ARG A 99 11.89 4.26 -7.48
CA ARG A 99 13.00 3.82 -6.62
C ARG A 99 14.09 3.11 -7.41
N HIS A 100 13.76 2.42 -8.50
CA HIS A 100 14.75 1.84 -9.39
C HIS A 100 15.61 2.91 -10.07
N ALA A 101 14.99 3.97 -10.58
CA ALA A 101 15.71 5.12 -11.17
C ALA A 101 16.57 5.87 -10.13
N GLU A 102 16.17 5.83 -8.86
CA GLU A 102 16.92 6.38 -7.72
C GLU A 102 18.00 5.41 -7.18
N HIS A 103 18.17 4.22 -7.78
CA HIS A 103 19.06 3.16 -7.31
C HIS A 103 18.77 2.67 -5.87
N LYS A 104 17.50 2.71 -5.48
CA LYS A 104 16.97 2.36 -4.14
C LYS A 104 16.06 1.12 -4.17
N VAL A 105 16.48 0.10 -4.91
CA VAL A 105 15.84 -1.23 -4.99
C VAL A 105 16.85 -2.35 -4.72
N ASP A 106 17.86 -2.03 -3.93
CA ASP A 106 18.98 -2.87 -3.51
C ASP A 106 18.64 -3.80 -2.33
N LYS A 107 17.53 -3.52 -1.64
CA LYS A 107 16.99 -4.31 -0.53
C LYS A 107 15.65 -4.95 -0.91
N PRO A 108 15.25 -6.06 -0.27
CA PRO A 108 13.89 -6.57 -0.37
C PRO A 108 12.84 -5.48 -0.16
N ILE A 109 11.72 -5.58 -0.87
CA ILE A 109 10.61 -4.62 -0.78
C ILE A 109 9.37 -5.37 -0.29
N HIS A 110 8.81 -4.93 0.83
CA HIS A 110 7.52 -5.41 1.31
C HIS A 110 6.45 -4.36 1.02
N TYR A 111 5.43 -4.77 0.26
CA TYR A 111 4.29 -3.92 -0.05
C TYR A 111 3.16 -4.17 0.95
N ILE A 112 2.66 -3.11 1.58
CA ILE A 112 1.57 -3.20 2.55
C ILE A 112 0.48 -2.20 2.17
N CYS A 113 -0.72 -2.71 1.92
CA CYS A 113 -1.92 -1.88 1.74
C CYS A 113 -2.68 -1.80 3.07
N LEU A 114 -2.85 -0.60 3.61
CA LEU A 114 -3.76 -0.32 4.72
C LEU A 114 -5.14 0.02 4.16
N LEU A 115 -6.08 -0.93 4.22
CA LEU A 115 -7.46 -0.75 3.78
C LEU A 115 -8.42 -0.89 4.96
N THR A 116 -9.43 -0.02 5.02
CA THR A 116 -10.46 -0.02 6.09
C THR A 116 -11.59 -1.04 5.88
N PHE A 117 -11.31 -2.08 5.11
CA PHE A 117 -12.21 -3.22 4.93
C PHE A 117 -12.14 -4.17 6.13
N ASP A 118 -13.12 -5.10 6.17
CA ASP A 118 -13.04 -6.23 7.08
C ASP A 118 -11.89 -7.19 6.71
N ASN A 119 -11.65 -8.17 7.58
CA ASN A 119 -10.57 -9.13 7.40
C ASN A 119 -10.79 -10.09 6.21
N ALA A 120 -12.03 -10.41 5.86
CA ALA A 120 -12.35 -11.35 4.80
C ALA A 120 -12.07 -10.72 3.43
N LEU A 121 -12.57 -9.50 3.21
CA LEU A 121 -12.35 -8.74 1.99
C LEU A 121 -10.87 -8.35 1.82
N ASN A 122 -10.18 -7.97 2.90
CA ASN A 122 -8.73 -7.75 2.88
C ASN A 122 -7.95 -9.02 2.47
N THR A 123 -8.31 -10.18 3.01
CA THR A 123 -7.68 -11.46 2.65
C THR A 123 -7.90 -11.79 1.17
N ARG A 124 -9.12 -11.56 0.66
CA ARG A 124 -9.44 -11.72 -0.77
C ARG A 124 -8.60 -10.78 -1.64
N MET A 125 -8.51 -9.50 -1.28
CA MET A 125 -7.69 -8.52 -2.00
C MET A 125 -6.21 -8.89 -1.99
N GLN A 126 -5.64 -9.30 -0.85
CA GLN A 126 -4.24 -9.73 -0.76
C GLN A 126 -3.94 -10.90 -1.69
N LYS A 127 -4.81 -11.91 -1.72
CA LYS A 127 -4.67 -13.08 -2.60
C LYS A 127 -4.66 -12.66 -4.07
N GLU A 128 -5.57 -11.77 -4.45
CA GLU A 128 -5.69 -11.28 -5.83
C GLU A 128 -4.52 -10.38 -6.24
N LEU A 129 -4.05 -9.48 -5.37
CA LEU A 129 -2.84 -8.68 -5.62
C LEU A 129 -1.59 -9.55 -5.73
N SER A 130 -1.45 -10.56 -4.88
CA SER A 130 -0.30 -11.48 -4.90
C SER A 130 -0.25 -12.36 -6.15
N ARG A 131 -1.35 -12.46 -6.92
CA ARG A 131 -1.38 -13.12 -8.24
C ARG A 131 -0.90 -12.19 -9.35
N GLU A 132 -1.19 -10.90 -9.23
CA GLU A 132 -0.84 -9.85 -10.20
C GLU A 132 0.59 -9.31 -10.02
N LEU A 133 1.12 -9.42 -8.79
CA LEU A 133 2.49 -9.11 -8.44
C LEU A 133 3.29 -10.42 -8.34
N PRO A 134 4.51 -10.48 -8.88
CA PRO A 134 5.36 -11.68 -8.83
C PRO A 134 6.00 -11.83 -7.42
N VAL A 135 5.18 -11.90 -6.38
CA VAL A 135 5.58 -11.95 -4.96
C VAL A 135 6.53 -13.13 -4.71
N GLY A 136 7.74 -12.83 -4.22
CA GLY A 136 8.79 -13.81 -3.93
C GLY A 136 9.32 -14.57 -5.16
N LYS A 137 8.81 -14.27 -6.37
CA LYS A 137 9.18 -14.99 -7.59
C LYS A 137 10.32 -14.30 -8.29
N LYS A 138 11.44 -15.02 -8.41
CA LYS A 138 12.55 -14.66 -9.30
C LYS A 138 12.46 -15.57 -10.52
N SER A 139 12.22 -15.00 -11.71
CA SER A 139 12.34 -15.77 -12.95
C SER A 139 13.80 -16.19 -13.15
N LYS A 140 14.09 -17.17 -14.02
CA LYS A 140 15.48 -17.57 -14.35
C LYS A 140 16.36 -16.38 -14.81
N ARG A 141 15.75 -15.31 -15.33
CA ARG A 141 16.44 -14.11 -15.80
C ARG A 141 16.53 -13.02 -14.73
N TRP A 142 15.69 -13.07 -13.71
CA TRP A 142 15.61 -12.01 -12.70
C TRP A 142 16.62 -12.30 -11.61
N LYS A 143 17.50 -11.33 -11.36
CA LYS A 143 18.51 -11.42 -10.32
C LYS A 143 17.97 -11.04 -8.93
N GLN A 144 16.81 -10.39 -8.89
CA GLN A 144 16.13 -9.96 -7.67
C GLN A 144 14.62 -10.09 -7.81
N ALA A 145 13.93 -10.19 -6.67
CA ALA A 145 12.48 -10.13 -6.64
C ALA A 145 12.06 -8.67 -6.87
N ILE A 146 11.02 -8.45 -7.66
CA ILE A 146 10.45 -7.11 -7.79
C ILE A 146 9.69 -6.74 -6.52
N VAL A 147 9.10 -7.73 -5.82
CA VAL A 147 8.39 -7.60 -4.54
C VAL A 147 8.65 -8.86 -3.70
N GLU A 148 9.03 -8.69 -2.44
CA GLU A 148 9.31 -9.80 -1.53
C GLU A 148 8.02 -10.32 -0.87
N SER A 149 7.20 -9.41 -0.34
CA SER A 149 5.87 -9.76 0.19
C SER A 149 4.81 -8.70 -0.14
N CYS A 150 3.54 -9.11 -0.11
CA CYS A 150 2.38 -8.25 -0.30
C CYS A 150 1.36 -8.54 0.80
N HIS A 151 1.02 -7.51 1.59
CA HIS A 151 0.06 -7.61 2.68
C HIS A 151 -1.09 -6.63 2.48
N VAL A 152 -2.31 -7.04 2.82
CA VAL A 152 -3.48 -6.14 2.85
C VAL A 152 -4.11 -6.28 4.22
N VAL A 153 -4.12 -5.19 4.98
CA VAL A 153 -4.49 -5.18 6.40
C VAL A 153 -5.35 -3.96 6.71
N ASN A 154 -6.15 -4.06 7.77
CA ASN A 154 -6.72 -2.91 8.44
C ASN A 154 -5.81 -2.49 9.61
N ILE A 155 -6.19 -1.44 10.33
CA ILE A 155 -5.43 -0.88 11.47
C ILE A 155 -5.13 -1.96 12.52
N ASP A 156 -6.14 -2.74 12.89
CA ASP A 156 -6.00 -3.75 13.94
C ASP A 156 -4.99 -4.82 13.54
N ARG A 157 -5.09 -5.34 12.30
CA ARG A 157 -4.12 -6.31 11.78
C ARG A 157 -2.73 -5.72 11.57
N TRP A 158 -2.64 -4.45 11.17
CA TRP A 158 -1.37 -3.76 11.08
C TRP A 158 -0.69 -3.74 12.44
N ASN A 159 -1.37 -3.25 13.48
CA ASN A 159 -0.80 -3.13 14.82
C ASN A 159 -0.50 -4.49 15.47
N ALA A 160 -1.27 -5.52 15.16
CA ALA A 160 -0.99 -6.88 15.61
C ALA A 160 0.25 -7.49 14.94
N ASN A 161 0.43 -7.27 13.62
CA ASN A 161 1.52 -7.88 12.85
C ASN A 161 2.83 -7.07 12.92
N PHE A 162 2.71 -5.74 13.09
CA PHE A 162 3.82 -4.79 13.05
C PHE A 162 3.85 -3.92 14.32
N PRO A 163 3.96 -4.51 15.52
CA PRO A 163 3.85 -3.76 16.78
C PRO A 163 4.96 -2.72 16.98
N LYS A 164 6.08 -2.85 16.25
CA LYS A 164 7.16 -1.86 16.24
C LYS A 164 6.85 -0.61 15.41
N TRP A 165 5.86 -0.70 14.52
CA TRP A 165 5.48 0.34 13.58
C TRP A 165 4.01 0.74 13.72
N PRO A 166 3.54 1.13 14.90
CA PRO A 166 2.11 1.31 15.13
C PRO A 166 1.51 2.37 14.20
N VAL A 167 0.25 2.16 13.82
CA VAL A 167 -0.58 3.11 13.08
C VAL A 167 -1.80 3.52 13.89
N SER A 168 -2.15 4.80 13.83
CA SER A 168 -3.34 5.36 14.46
C SER A 168 -4.05 6.33 13.51
N ARG A 169 -5.36 6.54 13.71
CA ARG A 169 -6.07 7.63 13.04
C ARG A 169 -5.69 8.94 13.71
N ILE A 170 -5.43 9.96 12.91
CA ILE A 170 -5.29 11.33 13.40
C ILE A 170 -6.71 11.82 13.68
N SER A 171 -7.04 12.03 14.96
CA SER A 171 -8.29 12.70 15.31
C SER A 171 -8.29 14.07 14.65
N ALA A 172 -9.38 14.43 13.98
CA ALA A 172 -9.58 15.83 13.59
C ALA A 172 -9.44 16.66 14.87
N SER A 173 -8.41 17.50 14.92
CA SER A 173 -8.36 18.55 15.93
C SER A 173 -9.66 19.32 15.80
N VAL A 174 -10.49 19.26 16.84
CA VAL A 174 -11.66 20.14 16.96
C VAL A 174 -11.07 21.55 16.94
N ALA A 175 -11.25 22.24 15.80
CA ALA A 175 -10.94 23.65 15.68
C ALA A 175 -11.98 24.47 16.45
#